data_AF-A0A954ME65-F1
#
_entry.id   AF-A0A954ME65-F1
#
_cell.length_a   1.000
_cell.length_b   1.000
_cell.length_c   1.000
_cell.angle_alpha   90.00
_cell.angle_beta   90.00
_cell.angle_gamma   90.00
#
_symmetry.space_group_name_H-M   'P 1'
#
loop_
_entity.id
_entity.type
_entity.pdbx_description
1 polymer ?
#
loop_
_entity_poly.entity_id
_entity_poly.type
_entity_poly.pdbx_seq_one_letter_code
_entity_poly.pdbx_strand_id
1 'polypeptide(L)'
;MKYMLLIYGNENCWTEEERQACMLESMGVCQDLEAKGKFVAASPLHSVATATSLQIRGGQKLITDGPFAETTEQLGGYYIIDVDDLDEALEIAARLPPAKKGTVEIRPVFDVARVSEVSDCDIVSSRELKFSREEVFAAIADPERLARWWGPAGFTNTFHEFDFHPGGNWRFIMHGPDGKDYENHNVFESIVRPDLISLQHVCPPQFHMTMTLTALLNGGTRIHWRQRFADAQIRNAVAKFAGDANEQNFDRLTAELQRGADGSAD
;
A
#
# COMPACT_ATOMS: atom_id res chain seq x y z
N MET A 1 -0.13 -9.65 6.73
CA MET A 1 -0.08 -8.17 6.81
C MET A 1 1.30 -7.74 7.26
N LYS A 2 1.87 -6.72 6.62
CA LYS A 2 3.21 -6.24 6.97
C LYS A 2 3.17 -5.30 8.17
N TYR A 3 4.03 -5.55 9.16
CA TYR A 3 4.24 -4.67 10.31
C TYR A 3 5.71 -4.24 10.37
N MET A 4 5.94 -2.98 10.73
CA MET A 4 7.25 -2.41 11.03
C MET A 4 7.38 -2.22 12.54
N LEU A 5 8.42 -2.81 13.11
CA LEU A 5 8.76 -2.71 14.52
C LEU A 5 9.97 -1.78 14.62
N LEU A 6 9.76 -0.57 15.15
CA LEU A 6 10.79 0.45 15.34
C LEU A 6 11.35 0.35 16.76
N ILE A 7 12.66 0.23 16.87
CA ILE A 7 13.35 -0.02 18.14
C ILE A 7 13.94 1.30 18.65
N TYR A 8 13.39 1.83 19.73
CA TYR A 8 13.89 3.01 20.42
C TYR A 8 14.62 2.62 21.71
N GLY A 9 15.71 3.29 22.01
CA GLY A 9 16.39 3.13 23.29
C GLY A 9 17.52 4.12 23.49
N ASN A 10 18.00 4.23 24.73
CA ASN A 10 19.20 5.01 25.03
C ASN A 10 20.44 4.25 24.55
N GLU A 11 21.22 4.82 23.64
CA GLU A 11 22.40 4.15 23.07
C GLU A 11 23.44 3.76 24.13
N ASN A 12 23.50 4.49 25.25
CA ASN A 12 24.49 4.30 26.31
C ASN A 12 24.05 3.28 27.38
N CYS A 13 22.85 2.69 27.27
CA CYS A 13 22.34 1.76 28.29
C CYS A 13 22.86 0.31 28.18
N TRP A 14 23.74 0.06 27.20
CA TRP A 14 24.31 -1.26 26.92
C TRP A 14 25.84 -1.22 27.00
N THR A 15 26.45 -2.23 27.64
CA THR A 15 27.89 -2.51 27.48
C THR A 15 28.17 -3.14 26.12
N GLU A 16 29.43 -3.19 25.70
CA GLU A 16 29.80 -3.81 24.42
C GLU A 16 29.46 -5.31 24.39
N GLU A 17 29.69 -6.03 25.48
CA GLU A 17 29.34 -7.45 25.61
C GLU A 17 27.83 -7.65 25.54
N GLU A 18 27.05 -6.80 26.21
CA GLU A 18 25.59 -6.87 26.14
C GLU A 18 25.06 -6.53 24.74
N ARG A 19 25.70 -5.59 24.01
CA ARG A 19 25.35 -5.28 22.61
C ARG A 19 25.60 -6.48 21.70
N GLN A 20 26.74 -7.14 21.85
CA GLN A 20 27.07 -8.34 21.08
C GLN A 20 26.11 -9.49 21.37
N ALA A 21 25.76 -9.71 22.64
CA ALA A 21 24.75 -10.70 23.01
C ALA A 21 23.37 -10.37 22.42
N CYS A 22 22.94 -9.10 22.53
CA CYS A 22 21.69 -8.61 21.95
C CYS A 22 21.63 -8.82 20.42
N MET A 23 22.73 -8.56 19.72
CA MET A 23 22.87 -8.83 18.28
C MET A 23 22.70 -10.31 17.95
N LEU A 24 23.39 -11.20 18.68
CA LEU A 24 23.29 -12.65 18.47
C LEU A 24 21.88 -13.18 18.73
N GLU A 25 21.25 -12.77 19.84
CA GLU A 25 19.86 -13.14 20.16
C GLU A 25 18.89 -12.63 19.08
N SER A 26 19.07 -11.39 18.62
CA SER A 26 18.26 -10.77 17.56
C SER A 26 18.38 -11.54 16.24
N MET A 27 19.59 -11.98 15.87
CA MET A 27 19.82 -12.82 14.69
C MET A 27 19.09 -14.17 14.80
N GLY A 28 19.06 -14.77 15.98
CA GLY A 28 18.29 -15.99 16.23
C GLY A 28 16.79 -15.80 16.00
N VAL A 29 16.23 -14.66 16.44
CA VAL A 29 14.83 -14.33 16.15
C VAL A 29 14.58 -14.17 14.66
N CYS A 30 15.47 -13.50 13.92
CA CYS A 30 15.34 -13.39 12.45
C CYS A 30 15.31 -14.78 11.78
N GLN A 31 16.22 -15.69 12.16
CA GLN A 31 16.28 -17.05 11.62
C GLN A 31 14.99 -17.83 11.89
N ASP A 32 14.44 -17.73 13.11
CA ASP A 32 13.18 -18.36 13.47
C ASP A 32 12.00 -17.83 12.65
N LEU A 33 11.96 -16.52 12.39
CA LEU A 33 10.91 -15.89 11.61
C LEU A 33 11.02 -16.25 10.12
N GLU A 34 12.24 -16.31 9.59
CA GLU A 34 12.52 -16.71 8.21
C GLU A 34 12.11 -18.17 7.98
N ALA A 35 12.46 -19.08 8.90
CA ALA A 35 12.03 -20.47 8.84
C ALA A 35 10.50 -20.66 8.84
N LYS A 36 9.76 -19.67 9.33
CA LYS A 36 8.29 -19.65 9.35
C LYS A 36 7.67 -18.84 8.22
N GLY A 37 8.48 -18.27 7.32
CA GLY A 37 8.02 -17.42 6.21
C GLY A 37 7.48 -16.05 6.65
N LYS A 38 7.83 -15.58 7.85
CA LYS A 38 7.29 -14.34 8.47
C LYS A 38 8.28 -13.17 8.43
N PHE A 39 9.53 -13.42 8.06
CA PHE A 39 10.57 -12.40 8.00
C PHE A 39 10.58 -11.69 6.64
N VAL A 40 10.58 -10.35 6.66
CA VAL A 40 10.75 -9.53 5.44
C VAL A 40 12.11 -8.85 5.44
N ALA A 41 12.45 -8.12 6.51
CA ALA A 41 13.74 -7.45 6.64
C ALA A 41 14.00 -7.05 8.10
N ALA A 42 15.26 -6.91 8.50
CA ALA A 42 15.62 -6.24 9.76
C ALA A 42 17.04 -5.70 9.66
N SER A 43 17.31 -4.59 10.34
CA SER A 43 18.67 -4.07 10.50
C SER A 43 18.79 -3.18 11.73
N PRO A 44 19.88 -3.29 12.51
CA PRO A 44 20.27 -2.21 13.40
C PRO A 44 20.69 -0.98 12.59
N LEU A 45 20.61 0.19 13.21
CA LEU A 45 21.15 1.43 12.68
C LEU A 45 22.49 1.73 13.34
N HIS A 46 23.30 2.54 12.67
CA HIS A 46 24.47 3.16 13.31
C HIS A 46 24.01 4.15 14.39
N SER A 47 24.94 4.50 15.29
CA SER A 47 24.69 5.52 16.32
C SER A 47 24.08 6.78 15.71
N VAL A 48 23.14 7.39 16.42
CA VAL A 48 22.50 8.65 16.04
C VAL A 48 23.49 9.78 15.75
N ALA A 49 24.70 9.69 16.31
CA ALA A 49 25.78 10.63 16.03
C ALA A 49 26.21 10.65 14.55
N THR A 50 25.90 9.58 13.79
CA THR A 50 26.15 9.51 12.34
C THR A 50 24.95 9.93 11.49
N ALA A 51 23.86 10.38 12.11
CA ALA A 51 22.65 10.75 11.39
C ALA A 51 22.86 12.05 10.60
N THR A 52 22.21 12.13 9.44
CA THR A 52 22.09 13.35 8.66
C THR A 52 20.64 13.49 8.21
N SER A 53 20.04 14.63 8.49
CA SER A 53 18.67 14.97 8.14
C SER A 53 18.64 15.87 6.91
N LEU A 54 17.80 15.55 5.93
CA LEU A 54 17.56 16.35 4.73
C LEU A 54 16.12 16.85 4.72
N GLN A 55 15.93 18.14 4.52
CA GLN A 55 14.63 18.75 4.26
C GLN A 55 14.65 19.42 2.88
N ILE A 56 13.55 19.29 2.13
CA ILE A 56 13.35 20.01 0.87
C ILE A 56 12.12 20.90 1.04
N ARG A 57 12.31 22.22 0.93
CA ARG A 57 11.22 23.21 0.98
C ARG A 57 11.36 24.17 -0.19
N GLY A 58 10.28 24.35 -0.97
CA GLY A 58 10.29 25.23 -2.14
C GLY A 58 11.37 24.89 -3.18
N GLY A 59 11.77 23.62 -3.30
CA GLY A 59 12.83 23.16 -4.20
C GLY A 59 14.27 23.35 -3.67
N GLN A 60 14.46 23.92 -2.49
CA GLN A 60 15.77 24.09 -1.86
C GLN A 60 16.05 22.97 -0.86
N LYS A 61 17.30 22.47 -0.85
CA LYS A 61 17.78 21.43 0.05
C LYS A 61 18.42 22.06 1.29
N LEU A 62 17.95 21.68 2.46
CA LEU A 62 18.59 21.97 3.75
C LEU A 62 19.07 20.65 4.35
N ILE A 63 20.38 20.54 4.61
CA ILE A 63 21.01 19.37 5.22
C ILE A 63 21.46 19.76 6.62
N THR A 64 21.18 18.90 7.60
CA THR A 64 21.55 19.10 9.01
C THR A 64 22.14 17.81 9.54
N ASP A 65 23.34 17.89 10.12
CA ASP A 65 23.96 16.75 10.79
C ASP A 65 23.34 16.55 12.17
N GLY A 66 23.18 15.30 12.56
CA GLY A 66 22.54 14.87 13.80
C GLY A 66 21.09 14.38 13.63
N PRO A 67 20.47 13.96 14.75
CA PRO A 67 19.11 13.44 14.75
C PRO A 67 18.09 14.45 14.22
N PHE A 68 17.07 13.93 13.53
CA PHE A 68 15.92 14.73 13.11
C PHE A 68 15.13 15.31 14.30
N ALA A 69 15.05 14.58 15.41
CA ALA A 69 14.42 15.02 16.64
C ALA A 69 15.32 14.67 17.85
N GLU A 70 15.66 15.67 18.66
CA GLU A 70 16.32 15.46 19.95
C GLU A 70 15.34 14.80 20.92
N THR A 71 15.55 13.51 21.16
CA THR A 71 14.73 12.67 22.01
C THR A 71 15.62 11.93 23.00
N THR A 72 15.10 11.61 24.19
CA THR A 72 15.86 10.88 25.21
C THR A 72 16.20 9.45 24.76
N GLU A 73 15.35 8.85 23.91
CA GLU A 73 15.58 7.55 23.28
C GLU A 73 15.78 7.72 21.78
N GLN A 74 16.78 7.04 21.21
CA GLN A 74 17.13 7.12 19.79
C GLN A 74 16.59 5.90 19.05
N LEU A 75 16.23 6.07 17.77
CA LEU A 75 15.88 4.95 16.90
C LEU A 75 17.14 4.14 16.58
N GLY A 76 17.26 2.95 17.16
CA GLY A 76 18.43 2.09 17.04
C GLY A 76 18.31 0.99 15.96
N GLY A 77 17.13 0.76 15.38
CA GLY A 77 16.93 -0.33 14.43
C GLY A 77 15.47 -0.54 14.04
N TYR A 78 15.23 -1.44 13.09
CA TYR A 78 13.88 -1.85 12.71
C TYR A 78 13.80 -3.33 12.30
N TYR A 79 12.59 -3.87 12.38
CA TYR A 79 12.16 -5.12 11.74
C TYR A 79 10.95 -4.85 10.85
N ILE A 80 10.83 -5.58 9.74
CA ILE A 80 9.62 -5.72 8.93
C ILE A 80 9.26 -7.21 8.93
N ILE A 81 8.05 -7.51 9.38
CA ILE A 81 7.50 -8.87 9.46
C ILE A 81 6.19 -8.94 8.67
N ASP A 82 5.86 -10.13 8.16
CA ASP A 82 4.57 -10.41 7.52
C ASP A 82 3.82 -11.46 8.36
N VAL A 83 2.77 -11.01 9.04
CA VAL A 83 2.02 -11.77 10.05
C VAL A 83 0.53 -11.51 9.91
N ASP A 84 -0.29 -12.39 10.47
CA ASP A 84 -1.73 -12.35 10.20
C ASP A 84 -2.39 -11.08 10.76
N ASP A 85 -1.96 -10.64 11.96
CA ASP A 85 -2.56 -9.51 12.67
C ASP A 85 -1.59 -8.84 13.67
N LEU A 86 -2.13 -7.87 14.43
CA LEU A 86 -1.39 -7.10 15.43
C LEU A 86 -0.99 -7.94 16.65
N ASP A 87 -1.80 -8.91 17.03
CA ASP A 87 -1.54 -9.74 18.22
C ASP A 87 -0.30 -10.61 17.98
N GLU A 88 -0.19 -11.19 16.79
CA GLU A 88 1.01 -11.91 16.38
C GLU A 88 2.25 -11.00 16.28
N ALA A 89 2.08 -9.75 15.80
CA ALA A 89 3.17 -8.78 15.78
C ALA A 89 3.65 -8.42 17.20
N LEU A 90 2.74 -8.30 18.16
CA LEU A 90 3.02 -8.04 19.58
C LEU A 90 3.79 -9.21 20.23
N GLU A 91 3.38 -10.46 19.95
CA GLU A 91 4.09 -11.64 20.45
C GLU A 91 5.54 -11.70 19.95
N ILE A 92 5.78 -11.33 18.69
CA ILE A 92 7.12 -11.24 18.12
C ILE A 92 7.90 -10.09 18.74
N ALA A 93 7.30 -8.90 18.88
CA ALA A 93 7.94 -7.73 19.48
C ALA A 93 8.41 -8.01 20.92
N ALA A 94 7.60 -8.73 21.71
CA ALA A 94 7.93 -9.11 23.09
C ALA A 94 9.16 -10.04 23.20
N ARG A 95 9.50 -10.77 22.12
CA ARG A 95 10.67 -11.64 22.06
C ARG A 95 11.95 -10.91 21.65
N LEU A 96 11.85 -9.68 21.16
CA LEU A 96 13.01 -8.93 20.69
C LEU A 96 13.90 -8.50 21.87
N PRO A 97 15.20 -8.85 21.88
CA PRO A 97 16.09 -8.48 22.98
C PRO A 97 16.14 -6.98 23.30
N PRO A 98 16.09 -6.05 22.31
CA PRO A 98 16.03 -4.62 22.58
C PRO A 98 14.81 -4.16 23.40
N ALA A 99 13.68 -4.89 23.35
CA ALA A 99 12.48 -4.56 24.13
C ALA A 99 12.72 -4.63 25.65
N LYS A 100 13.79 -5.30 26.10
CA LYS A 100 14.15 -5.41 27.52
C LYS A 100 14.66 -4.09 28.13
N LYS A 101 15.22 -3.18 27.32
CA LYS A 101 15.84 -1.91 27.78
C LYS A 101 15.39 -0.68 26.98
N GLY A 102 14.39 -0.82 26.13
CA GLY A 102 13.91 0.24 25.26
C GLY A 102 12.46 0.00 24.85
N THR A 103 11.99 0.78 23.89
CA THR A 103 10.62 0.77 23.41
C THR A 103 10.55 0.20 21.99
N VAL A 104 9.64 -0.75 21.75
CA VAL A 104 9.33 -1.22 20.39
C VAL A 104 8.00 -0.61 19.95
N GLU A 105 8.06 0.34 19.01
CA GLU A 105 6.85 0.87 18.37
C GLU A 105 6.45 -0.04 17.21
N ILE A 106 5.21 -0.55 17.23
CA ILE A 106 4.70 -1.48 16.24
C ILE A 106 3.70 -0.74 15.35
N ARG A 107 3.99 -0.66 14.05
CA ARG A 107 3.16 0.03 13.08
C ARG A 107 2.78 -0.90 11.93
N PRO A 108 1.51 -0.98 11.51
CA PRO A 108 1.19 -1.60 10.22
C PRO A 108 1.84 -0.79 9.09
N VAL A 109 2.34 -1.49 8.08
CA VAL A 109 2.96 -0.89 6.88
C VAL A 109 1.97 -0.98 5.73
N PHE A 110 1.78 0.14 5.04
CA PHE A 110 1.07 0.11 3.77
C PHE A 110 1.95 -0.54 2.71
N ASP A 111 1.39 -1.52 2.00
CA ASP A 111 2.03 -2.07 0.81
C ASP A 111 1.94 -1.03 -0.31
N VAL A 112 2.89 -0.11 -0.33
CA VAL A 112 3.10 0.76 -1.48
C VAL A 112 3.80 -0.11 -2.51
N ALA A 113 3.03 -0.65 -3.46
CA ALA A 113 3.55 -1.46 -4.55
C ALA A 113 4.77 -0.74 -5.16
N ARG A 114 5.98 -1.22 -4.84
CA ARG A 114 7.19 -0.71 -5.45
C ARG A 114 7.12 -1.03 -6.93
N VAL A 115 7.37 -0.03 -7.77
CA VAL A 115 7.54 -0.21 -9.22
C VAL A 115 8.64 -1.25 -9.54
N SER A 116 9.52 -1.56 -8.59
CA SER A 116 10.58 -2.57 -8.70
C SER A 116 10.20 -4.01 -8.31
N GLU A 117 8.95 -4.28 -7.94
CA GLU A 117 8.44 -5.63 -7.59
C GLU A 117 7.37 -6.14 -8.57
N VAL A 118 7.30 -5.56 -9.77
CA VAL A 118 6.40 -6.07 -10.83
C VAL A 118 6.94 -7.42 -11.27
N SER A 119 6.23 -8.48 -10.92
CA SER A 119 6.52 -9.85 -11.31
C SER A 119 5.90 -10.18 -12.66
N ASP A 120 6.27 -11.33 -13.23
CA ASP A 120 5.59 -11.89 -14.40
C ASP A 120 4.11 -12.26 -14.15
N CYS A 121 3.61 -12.13 -12.92
CA CYS A 121 2.21 -12.35 -12.54
C CYS A 121 1.42 -11.04 -12.42
N ASP A 122 2.03 -9.88 -12.68
CA ASP A 122 1.40 -8.57 -12.52
C ASP A 122 1.02 -7.94 -13.88
N ILE A 123 -0.14 -7.27 -13.92
CA ILE A 123 -0.48 -6.26 -14.93
C ILE A 123 -0.47 -4.92 -14.22
N VAL A 124 0.26 -3.97 -14.78
CA VAL A 124 0.40 -2.63 -14.21
C VAL A 124 -0.08 -1.59 -15.21
N SER A 125 -0.89 -0.66 -14.74
CA SER A 125 -1.36 0.48 -15.52
C SER A 125 -1.23 1.74 -14.66
N SER A 126 -0.83 2.85 -15.25
CA SER A 126 -0.61 4.09 -14.51
C SER A 126 -0.96 5.29 -15.35
N ARG A 127 -1.60 6.30 -14.73
CA ARG A 127 -1.93 7.56 -15.39
C ARG A 127 -1.74 8.75 -14.48
N GLU A 128 -1.34 9.87 -15.07
CA GLU A 128 -1.35 11.16 -14.39
C GLU A 128 -2.68 11.88 -14.65
N LEU A 129 -3.32 12.30 -13.58
CA LEU A 129 -4.57 13.03 -13.56
C LEU A 129 -4.31 14.44 -13.02
N LYS A 130 -5.05 15.42 -13.53
CA LYS A 130 -4.94 16.83 -13.08
C LYS A 130 -5.69 17.10 -11.77
N PHE A 131 -6.35 16.09 -11.21
CA PHE A 131 -7.17 16.17 -10.01
C PHE A 131 -6.37 15.79 -8.77
N SER A 132 -6.77 16.31 -7.62
CA SER A 132 -6.21 15.95 -6.31
C SER A 132 -6.54 14.51 -5.95
N ARG A 133 -5.74 13.92 -5.04
CA ARG A 133 -5.96 12.54 -4.59
C ARG A 133 -7.31 12.35 -3.92
N GLU A 134 -7.78 13.35 -3.19
CA GLU A 134 -9.09 13.32 -2.54
C GLU A 134 -10.22 13.27 -3.57
N GLU A 135 -10.15 14.03 -4.66
CA GLU A 135 -11.16 13.98 -5.72
C GLU A 135 -11.19 12.61 -6.40
N VAL A 136 -10.02 12.06 -6.71
CA VAL A 136 -9.89 10.72 -7.32
C VAL A 136 -10.40 9.65 -6.36
N PHE A 137 -10.00 9.69 -5.08
CA PHE A 137 -10.44 8.75 -4.06
C PHE A 137 -11.97 8.83 -3.86
N ALA A 138 -12.53 10.04 -3.79
CA ALA A 138 -13.97 10.24 -3.65
C ALA A 138 -14.77 9.72 -4.85
N ALA A 139 -14.19 9.70 -6.06
CA ALA A 139 -14.84 9.10 -7.23
C ALA A 139 -14.86 7.57 -7.18
N ILE A 140 -13.92 6.95 -6.46
CA ILE A 140 -13.88 5.50 -6.24
C ILE A 140 -14.78 5.11 -5.05
N ALA A 141 -14.80 5.92 -3.99
CA ALA A 141 -15.53 5.64 -2.75
C ALA A 141 -17.05 5.86 -2.86
N ASP A 142 -17.53 6.52 -3.91
CA ASP A 142 -18.95 6.76 -4.14
C ASP A 142 -19.50 5.73 -5.15
N PRO A 143 -20.48 4.89 -4.75
CA PRO A 143 -20.99 3.82 -5.60
C PRO A 143 -21.70 4.33 -6.86
N GLU A 144 -22.38 5.48 -6.80
CA GLU A 144 -23.07 6.04 -7.95
C GLU A 144 -22.08 6.58 -8.98
N ARG A 145 -21.01 7.23 -8.51
CA ARG A 145 -19.90 7.68 -9.37
C ARG A 145 -19.18 6.47 -9.95
N LEU A 146 -18.78 5.51 -9.11
CA LEU A 146 -18.07 4.31 -9.53
C LEU A 146 -18.85 3.53 -10.59
N ALA A 147 -20.16 3.35 -10.43
CA ALA A 147 -21.00 2.68 -11.42
C ALA A 147 -21.03 3.39 -12.79
N ARG A 148 -20.83 4.72 -12.84
CA ARG A 148 -20.78 5.48 -14.09
C ARG A 148 -19.47 5.34 -14.85
N TRP A 149 -18.33 5.25 -14.15
CA TRP A 149 -17.03 5.26 -14.82
C TRP A 149 -16.33 3.90 -14.88
N TRP A 150 -16.67 2.97 -14.00
CA TRP A 150 -16.05 1.63 -13.98
C TRP A 150 -16.45 0.80 -15.20
N GLY A 151 -15.49 0.09 -15.78
CA GLY A 151 -15.66 -0.75 -16.97
C GLY A 151 -15.26 -0.06 -18.28
N PRO A 152 -14.89 -0.82 -19.33
CA PRO A 152 -14.51 -0.27 -20.64
C PRO A 152 -15.62 0.56 -21.29
N ALA A 153 -15.30 1.31 -22.35
CA ALA A 153 -16.29 2.09 -23.07
C ALA A 153 -17.43 1.21 -23.61
N GLY A 154 -18.67 1.68 -23.49
CA GLY A 154 -19.87 0.93 -23.89
C GLY A 154 -20.43 -0.01 -22.84
N PHE A 155 -19.71 -0.28 -21.75
CA PHE A 155 -20.24 -1.04 -20.61
C PHE A 155 -21.03 -0.14 -19.66
N THR A 156 -22.05 -0.75 -19.03
CA THR A 156 -22.83 -0.16 -17.93
C THR A 156 -22.82 -1.09 -16.72
N ASN A 157 -23.10 -0.58 -15.53
CA ASN A 157 -23.04 -1.38 -14.30
C ASN A 157 -24.35 -1.31 -13.53
N THR A 158 -24.75 -2.45 -12.95
CA THR A 158 -25.78 -2.55 -11.91
C THR A 158 -25.12 -3.02 -10.62
N PHE A 159 -25.08 -2.17 -9.60
CA PHE A 159 -24.47 -2.51 -8.30
C PHE A 159 -25.53 -3.14 -7.40
N HIS A 160 -25.20 -4.27 -6.79
CA HIS A 160 -26.05 -4.96 -5.83
C HIS A 160 -25.61 -4.73 -4.39
N GLU A 161 -24.30 -4.56 -4.18
CA GLU A 161 -23.68 -4.40 -2.87
C GLU A 161 -22.42 -3.54 -3.04
N PHE A 162 -22.21 -2.58 -2.15
CA PHE A 162 -21.00 -1.75 -2.12
C PHE A 162 -20.73 -1.25 -0.70
N ASP A 163 -19.99 -2.05 0.06
CA ASP A 163 -19.61 -1.78 1.43
C ASP A 163 -18.14 -1.32 1.47
N PHE A 164 -17.93 0.00 1.38
CA PHE A 164 -16.58 0.57 1.23
C PHE A 164 -15.81 0.68 2.56
N HIS A 165 -15.44 -0.46 3.13
CA HIS A 165 -14.54 -0.59 4.29
C HIS A 165 -13.73 -1.90 4.18
N PRO A 166 -12.61 -2.07 4.91
CA PRO A 166 -11.89 -3.35 4.95
C PRO A 166 -12.81 -4.51 5.34
N GLY A 167 -12.76 -5.60 4.57
CA GLY A 167 -13.65 -6.77 4.66
C GLY A 167 -15.02 -6.60 3.98
N GLY A 168 -15.36 -5.41 3.48
CA GLY A 168 -16.63 -5.13 2.83
C GLY A 168 -16.71 -5.68 1.40
N ASN A 169 -17.93 -5.95 0.92
CA ASN A 169 -18.17 -6.53 -0.40
C ASN A 169 -18.49 -5.44 -1.43
N TRP A 170 -18.06 -5.69 -2.67
CA TRP A 170 -18.55 -4.97 -3.84
C TRP A 170 -19.01 -5.98 -4.89
N ARG A 171 -20.33 -6.10 -5.06
CA ARG A 171 -20.97 -7.01 -6.03
C ARG A 171 -21.75 -6.22 -7.06
N PHE A 172 -21.49 -6.51 -8.33
CA PHE A 172 -22.14 -5.82 -9.43
C PHE A 172 -22.16 -6.66 -10.69
N ILE A 173 -23.11 -6.34 -11.58
CA ILE A 173 -23.16 -6.87 -12.94
C ILE A 173 -22.62 -5.79 -13.87
N MET A 174 -21.68 -6.17 -14.73
CA MET A 174 -21.24 -5.35 -15.84
C MET A 174 -21.99 -5.81 -17.10
N HIS A 175 -22.77 -4.93 -17.71
CA HIS A 175 -23.53 -5.21 -18.93
C HIS A 175 -22.71 -4.79 -20.14
N GLY A 176 -22.35 -5.76 -20.97
CA GLY A 176 -21.59 -5.54 -22.20
C GLY A 176 -22.45 -4.97 -23.34
N PRO A 177 -21.85 -4.24 -24.29
CA PRO A 177 -22.56 -3.72 -25.46
C PRO A 177 -23.04 -4.83 -26.42
N ASP A 178 -22.51 -6.05 -26.26
CA ASP A 178 -22.94 -7.28 -26.92
C ASP A 178 -24.20 -7.90 -26.28
N GLY A 179 -24.72 -7.30 -25.21
CA GLY A 179 -25.87 -7.80 -24.44
C GLY A 179 -25.52 -8.92 -23.47
N LYS A 180 -24.22 -9.19 -23.25
CA LYS A 180 -23.77 -10.20 -22.30
C LYS A 180 -23.52 -9.57 -20.93
N ASP A 181 -23.97 -10.28 -19.90
CA ASP A 181 -23.78 -9.88 -18.51
C ASP A 181 -22.56 -10.58 -17.89
N TYR A 182 -21.81 -9.82 -17.10
CA TYR A 182 -20.61 -10.25 -16.41
C TYR A 182 -20.76 -9.98 -14.90
N GLU A 183 -20.95 -11.05 -14.13
CA GLU A 183 -21.02 -11.01 -12.68
C GLU A 183 -19.64 -10.74 -12.08
N ASN A 184 -19.55 -9.72 -11.22
CA ASN A 184 -18.33 -9.34 -10.54
C ASN A 184 -18.54 -9.32 -9.02
N HIS A 185 -17.58 -9.89 -8.29
CA HIS A 185 -17.55 -9.85 -6.84
C HIS A 185 -16.13 -9.54 -6.37
N ASN A 186 -16.01 -8.45 -5.61
CA ASN A 186 -14.79 -8.01 -4.97
C ASN A 186 -14.97 -7.96 -3.45
N VAL A 187 -13.87 -8.15 -2.73
CA VAL A 187 -13.78 -7.94 -1.28
C VAL A 187 -12.68 -6.91 -1.03
N PHE A 188 -13.00 -5.80 -0.36
CA PHE A 188 -12.00 -4.79 -0.01
C PHE A 188 -11.07 -5.32 1.08
N GLU A 189 -9.76 -5.25 0.85
CA GLU A 189 -8.76 -5.72 1.81
C GLU A 189 -8.23 -4.57 2.66
N SER A 190 -7.89 -3.43 2.04
CA SER A 190 -7.35 -2.25 2.71
C SER A 190 -7.83 -0.98 2.05
N ILE A 191 -8.24 0.00 2.86
CA ILE A 191 -8.65 1.32 2.40
C ILE A 191 -7.96 2.34 3.29
N VAL A 192 -7.14 3.18 2.66
CA VAL A 192 -6.32 4.21 3.29
C VAL A 192 -6.63 5.49 2.56
N ARG A 193 -7.50 6.32 3.13
CA ARG A 193 -7.88 7.56 2.48
C ARG A 193 -6.73 8.58 2.55
N PRO A 194 -6.38 9.30 1.46
CA PRO A 194 -6.80 9.12 0.07
C PRO A 194 -5.77 8.35 -0.78
N ASP A 195 -4.96 7.50 -0.16
CA ASP A 195 -3.68 7.03 -0.69
C ASP A 195 -3.77 5.65 -1.36
N LEU A 196 -4.60 4.75 -0.83
CA LEU A 196 -4.59 3.35 -1.22
C LEU A 196 -5.96 2.69 -1.09
N ILE A 197 -6.31 1.89 -2.09
CA ILE A 197 -7.42 0.95 -2.06
C ILE A 197 -6.88 -0.38 -2.59
N SER A 198 -7.01 -1.45 -1.80
CA SER A 198 -6.74 -2.81 -2.26
C SER A 198 -7.97 -3.69 -2.10
N LEU A 199 -8.16 -4.59 -3.06
CA LEU A 199 -9.28 -5.52 -3.08
C LEU A 199 -8.87 -6.84 -3.73
N GLN A 200 -9.63 -7.88 -3.41
CA GLN A 200 -9.56 -9.17 -4.06
C GLN A 200 -10.77 -9.33 -4.98
N HIS A 201 -10.54 -9.58 -6.26
CA HIS A 201 -11.57 -10.03 -7.19
C HIS A 201 -11.73 -11.55 -7.03
N VAL A 202 -12.84 -11.99 -6.45
CA VAL A 202 -13.03 -13.38 -5.98
C VAL A 202 -13.71 -14.29 -7.01
N CYS A 203 -14.31 -13.74 -8.07
CA CYS A 203 -14.79 -14.52 -9.21
C CYS A 203 -13.72 -14.64 -10.32
N PRO A 204 -13.80 -15.66 -11.20
CA PRO A 204 -12.84 -15.83 -12.29
C PRO A 204 -12.90 -14.68 -13.33
N PRO A 205 -11.75 -14.16 -13.81
CA PRO A 205 -10.39 -14.48 -13.34
C PRO A 205 -10.12 -13.84 -11.98
N GLN A 206 -9.59 -14.63 -11.03
CA GLN A 206 -9.25 -14.13 -9.71
C GLN A 206 -7.95 -13.33 -9.73
N PHE A 207 -7.93 -12.19 -9.05
CA PHE A 207 -6.74 -11.36 -8.89
C PHE A 207 -6.84 -10.47 -7.65
N HIS A 208 -5.68 -10.02 -7.16
CA HIS A 208 -5.60 -8.93 -6.20
C HIS A 208 -5.35 -7.63 -6.94
N MET A 209 -6.17 -6.61 -6.70
CA MET A 209 -6.00 -5.29 -7.27
C MET A 209 -5.56 -4.30 -6.19
N THR A 210 -4.54 -3.51 -6.50
CA THR A 210 -4.10 -2.38 -5.67
C THR A 210 -4.12 -1.11 -6.50
N MET A 211 -4.80 -0.10 -5.99
CA MET A 211 -4.85 1.26 -6.54
C MET A 211 -4.13 2.19 -5.57
N THR A 212 -2.99 2.74 -5.98
CA THR A 212 -2.23 3.72 -5.21
C THR A 212 -2.36 5.11 -5.84
N LEU A 213 -2.62 6.12 -5.01
CA LEU A 213 -2.77 7.52 -5.40
C LEU A 213 -1.59 8.34 -4.84
N THR A 214 -0.70 8.76 -5.74
CA THR A 214 0.50 9.53 -5.39
C THR A 214 0.34 10.97 -5.82
N ALA A 215 0.60 11.91 -4.91
CA ALA A 215 0.53 13.34 -5.24
C ALA A 215 1.67 13.71 -6.19
N LEU A 216 1.35 14.51 -7.21
CA LEU A 216 2.32 15.11 -8.13
C LEU A 216 2.62 16.54 -7.69
N LEU A 217 3.82 17.02 -7.99
CA LEU A 217 4.26 18.38 -7.60
C LEU A 217 3.40 19.50 -8.22
N ASN A 218 2.71 19.22 -9.32
CA ASN A 218 1.81 20.15 -9.99
C ASN A 218 0.39 20.18 -9.38
N GLY A 219 0.17 19.51 -8.24
CA GLY A 219 -1.14 19.40 -7.59
C GLY A 219 -2.03 18.29 -8.15
N GLY A 220 -1.60 17.60 -9.20
CA GLY A 220 -2.28 16.44 -9.75
C GLY A 220 -2.00 15.14 -8.98
N THR A 221 -2.49 14.04 -9.51
CA THR A 221 -2.37 12.70 -8.92
C THR A 221 -1.88 11.71 -9.95
N ARG A 222 -0.90 10.87 -9.59
CA ARG A 222 -0.61 9.65 -10.33
C ARG A 222 -1.40 8.51 -9.70
N ILE A 223 -2.32 7.94 -10.47
CA ILE A 223 -2.99 6.70 -10.14
C ILE A 223 -2.16 5.54 -10.69
N HIS A 224 -1.82 4.59 -9.82
CA HIS A 224 -1.10 3.38 -10.18
C HIS A 224 -1.94 2.16 -9.82
N TRP A 225 -2.31 1.37 -10.82
CA TRP A 225 -3.06 0.13 -10.68
C TRP A 225 -2.15 -1.07 -10.88
N ARG A 226 -2.17 -2.00 -9.93
CA ARG A 226 -1.56 -3.31 -10.05
C ARG A 226 -2.61 -4.38 -9.91
N GLN A 227 -2.72 -5.26 -10.89
CA GLN A 227 -3.50 -6.49 -10.82
C GLN A 227 -2.55 -7.67 -10.76
N ARG A 228 -2.55 -8.39 -9.64
CA ARG A 228 -1.71 -9.57 -9.41
C ARG A 228 -2.53 -10.83 -9.55
N PHE A 229 -2.08 -11.72 -10.41
CA PHE A 229 -2.70 -13.03 -10.66
C PHE A 229 -1.96 -14.15 -9.93
N ALA A 230 -2.60 -15.31 -9.79
CA ALA A 230 -1.98 -16.48 -9.18
C ALA A 230 -0.76 -16.99 -9.97
N ASP A 231 -0.79 -16.86 -11.30
CA ASP A 231 0.29 -17.26 -12.18
C ASP A 231 0.37 -16.42 -13.47
N ALA A 232 1.50 -16.56 -14.18
CA ALA A 232 1.77 -15.82 -15.41
C ALA A 232 0.89 -16.24 -16.60
N GLN A 233 0.32 -17.45 -16.61
CA GLN A 233 -0.55 -17.91 -17.69
C GLN A 233 -1.90 -17.21 -17.65
N ILE A 234 -2.52 -17.13 -16.47
CA ILE A 234 -3.76 -16.37 -16.26
C ILE A 234 -3.51 -14.91 -16.58
N ARG A 235 -2.41 -14.34 -16.07
CA ARG A 235 -1.98 -12.98 -16.40
C ARG A 235 -1.88 -12.76 -17.91
N ASN A 236 -1.22 -13.65 -18.65
CA ASN A 236 -1.05 -13.52 -20.11
C ASN A 236 -2.38 -13.61 -20.87
N ALA A 237 -3.34 -14.41 -20.40
CA ALA A 237 -4.67 -14.46 -20.98
C ALA A 237 -5.42 -13.12 -20.79
N VAL A 238 -5.33 -12.55 -19.59
CA VAL A 238 -6.00 -11.29 -19.23
C VAL A 238 -5.33 -10.07 -19.88
N ALA A 239 -4.00 -10.07 -19.98
CA ALA A 239 -3.21 -8.99 -20.58
C ALA A 239 -3.58 -8.68 -22.05
N LYS A 240 -4.18 -9.64 -22.77
CA LYS A 240 -4.63 -9.45 -24.16
C LYS A 240 -5.71 -8.38 -24.30
N PHE A 241 -6.47 -8.09 -23.24
CA PHE A 241 -7.55 -7.12 -23.25
C PHE A 241 -7.47 -6.10 -22.11
N ALA A 242 -6.74 -6.41 -21.03
CA ALA A 242 -6.66 -5.53 -19.86
C ALA A 242 -6.00 -4.17 -20.14
N GLY A 243 -5.01 -4.09 -21.03
CA GLY A 243 -4.33 -2.83 -21.35
C GLY A 243 -5.31 -1.77 -21.87
N ASP A 244 -6.00 -2.07 -22.97
CA ASP A 244 -6.98 -1.16 -23.57
C ASP A 244 -8.17 -0.91 -22.64
N ALA A 245 -8.61 -1.93 -21.90
CA ALA A 245 -9.70 -1.81 -20.94
C ALA A 245 -9.34 -0.86 -19.77
N ASN A 246 -8.12 -0.94 -19.24
CA ASN A 246 -7.67 -0.09 -18.14
C ASN A 246 -7.51 1.37 -18.59
N GLU A 247 -6.98 1.61 -19.80
CA GLU A 247 -6.92 2.96 -20.36
C GLU A 247 -8.31 3.57 -20.57
N GLN A 248 -9.28 2.79 -21.06
CA GLN A 248 -10.68 3.24 -21.18
C GLN A 248 -11.32 3.54 -19.83
N ASN A 249 -11.01 2.76 -18.78
CA ASN A 249 -11.43 3.07 -17.42
C ASN A 249 -10.86 4.43 -16.97
N PHE A 250 -9.58 4.69 -17.21
CA PHE A 250 -8.97 5.98 -16.86
C PHE A 250 -9.57 7.16 -17.64
N ASP A 251 -9.93 6.97 -18.91
CA ASP A 251 -10.65 7.99 -19.69
C ASP A 251 -12.02 8.30 -19.07
N ARG A 252 -12.78 7.26 -18.69
CA ARG A 252 -14.09 7.42 -18.04
C ARG A 252 -13.99 8.05 -16.65
N LEU A 253 -12.98 7.66 -15.86
CA LEU A 253 -12.70 8.27 -14.55
C LEU A 253 -12.39 9.76 -14.72
N THR A 254 -11.57 10.11 -15.71
CA THR A 254 -11.24 11.51 -16.01
C THR A 254 -12.49 12.30 -16.36
N ALA A 255 -13.39 11.76 -17.19
CA ALA A 255 -14.65 12.40 -17.54
C ALA A 255 -15.58 12.57 -16.33
N GLU A 256 -15.68 11.57 -15.44
CA GLU A 256 -16.47 11.67 -14.21
C GLU A 256 -15.92 12.73 -13.24
N LEU A 257 -14.60 12.86 -13.13
CA LEU A 257 -13.97 13.90 -12.32
C LEU A 257 -14.23 15.30 -12.89
N GLN A 258 -14.21 15.46 -14.21
CA GLN A 258 -14.56 16.73 -14.87
C GLN A 258 -16.01 17.14 -14.60
N ARG A 259 -16.96 16.19 -14.67
CA ARG A 259 -18.38 16.45 -14.37
C ARG A 259 -18.60 16.96 -12.94
N GLY A 260 -17.86 16.42 -11.98
CA GLY A 260 -17.92 16.85 -10.58
C GLY A 260 -17.37 18.26 -10.37
N ALA A 261 -16.33 18.65 -11.12
CA ALA A 261 -15.76 20.00 -11.07
C ALA A 261 -16.75 21.04 -11.63
N ASP A 262 -17.36 20.75 -12.79
CA ASP A 262 -18.28 21.68 -13.46
C ASP A 262 -19.60 21.87 -12.70
N GLY A 263 -20.07 20.84 -11.97
CA GLY A 263 -21.29 20.91 -11.15
C GLY A 263 -21.13 21.62 -9.80
N SER A 264 -19.92 22.05 -9.43
CA SER A 264 -19.65 22.77 -8.17
C SER A 264 -19.56 24.30 -8.33
N ALA A 265 -19.78 24.79 -9.56
CA ALA A 265 -19.67 26.20 -9.93
C ALA A 265 -21.02 26.96 -10.05
N ASP A 266 -22.14 26.33 -9.67
CA ASP A 266 -23.48 26.94 -9.60
C ASP A 266 -23.96 27.13 -8.16
#